data_AF-A0A942CNW8-F1
#
_entry.id   AF-A0A942CNW8-F1
#
_cell.length_a   1.000
_cell.length_b   1.000
_cell.length_c   1.000
_cell.angle_alpha   90.00
_cell.angle_beta   90.00
_cell.angle_gamma   90.00
#
_symmetry.space_group_name_H-M   'P 1'
#
loop_
_entity.id
_entity.type
_entity.pdbx_description
1 polymer ?
#
loop_
_entity_poly.entity_id
_entity_poly.type
_entity_poly.pdbx_seq_one_letter_code
_entity_poly.pdbx_strand_id
1 'polypeptide(L)'
;MKKVLALVVLLLAGGIAVGAADRIFTNPKPEGHFKKLFPNAVAFSGFGGTPPHYTAYAADPKSNPNAPVLGYIFWTTDMVPQEHGYHGAIHILVGLNLNGTINGVVVDYDSEPYGYFSVEPPEFAEQFKGKSIFDKFQVGADVDAVSRASLSVNSATRAIRDSVRMVARALLDPNAVKR
;
A
#
# COMPACT_ATOMS: atom_id res chain seq x y z
N MET A 1 -3.99 -0.78 -67.71
CA MET A 1 -4.01 -2.08 -67.01
C MET A 1 -3.07 -2.02 -65.80
N LYS A 2 -3.69 -1.88 -64.61
CA LYS A 2 -3.31 -2.40 -63.28
C LYS A 2 -1.85 -2.83 -63.07
N LYS A 3 -1.14 -2.15 -62.16
CA LYS A 3 -0.58 -2.68 -60.89
C LYS A 3 -0.29 -1.51 -59.92
N VAL A 4 -1.25 -1.18 -59.06
CA VAL A 4 -0.98 -0.37 -57.86
C VAL A 4 -0.54 -1.34 -56.79
N LEU A 5 0.72 -1.22 -56.35
CA LEU A 5 1.30 -2.03 -55.28
C LEU A 5 0.79 -1.45 -53.94
N ALA A 6 -0.17 -2.12 -53.32
CA ALA A 6 -0.63 -1.77 -51.98
C ALA A 6 0.42 -2.22 -50.96
N LEU A 7 1.15 -1.25 -50.40
CA LEU A 7 2.02 -1.46 -49.25
C LEU A 7 1.14 -1.54 -48.00
N VAL A 8 0.84 -2.76 -47.55
CA VAL A 8 0.19 -3.00 -46.26
C VAL A 8 1.24 -2.81 -45.17
N VAL A 9 1.25 -1.63 -44.54
CA VAL A 9 1.98 -1.41 -43.28
C VAL A 9 1.12 -2.00 -42.17
N LEU A 10 1.43 -3.24 -41.76
CA LEU A 10 0.88 -3.84 -40.57
C LEU A 10 1.54 -3.17 -39.35
N LEU A 11 0.90 -2.13 -38.81
CA LEU A 11 1.22 -1.58 -37.50
C LEU A 11 0.87 -2.65 -36.45
N LEU A 12 1.86 -3.47 -36.09
CA LEU A 12 1.85 -4.25 -34.86
C LEU A 12 1.74 -3.25 -33.70
N ALA A 13 0.52 -3.08 -33.18
CA ALA A 13 0.28 -2.56 -31.85
C ALA A 13 0.83 -3.59 -30.85
N GLY A 14 2.17 -3.64 -30.73
CA GLY A 14 2.85 -4.28 -29.63
C GLY A 14 2.50 -3.50 -28.38
N GLY A 15 1.42 -3.89 -27.72
CA GLY A 15 1.11 -3.46 -26.37
C GLY A 15 2.34 -3.74 -25.52
N ILE A 16 2.96 -2.66 -25.04
CA ILE A 16 4.07 -2.74 -24.10
C ILE A 16 3.46 -3.27 -22.79
N ALA A 17 3.46 -4.60 -22.63
CA ALA A 17 3.21 -5.25 -21.35
C ALA A 17 4.45 -5.08 -20.47
N VAL A 18 4.72 -3.84 -20.06
CA VAL A 18 5.75 -3.55 -19.07
C VAL A 18 5.11 -3.71 -17.69
N GLY A 19 5.57 -4.71 -16.95
CA GLY A 19 5.49 -4.69 -15.48
C GLY A 19 4.58 -5.70 -14.79
N ALA A 20 4.27 -6.86 -15.37
CA ALA A 20 3.65 -7.98 -14.64
C ALA A 20 4.71 -8.99 -14.10
N ALA A 21 5.95 -8.55 -13.87
CA ALA A 21 6.99 -9.38 -13.28
C ALA A 21 6.83 -9.39 -11.74
N ASP A 22 6.54 -10.58 -11.20
CA ASP A 22 6.66 -11.00 -9.80
C ASP A 22 6.05 -10.09 -8.72
N ARG A 23 4.78 -9.71 -8.88
CA ARG A 23 4.00 -9.19 -7.74
C ARG A 23 3.72 -10.33 -6.74
N ILE A 24 4.00 -10.12 -5.46
CA ILE A 24 3.60 -11.04 -4.39
C ILE A 24 2.07 -11.15 -4.40
N PHE A 25 1.56 -12.39 -4.49
CA PHE A 25 0.12 -12.63 -4.46
C PHE A 25 -0.43 -12.28 -3.07
N THR A 26 -1.09 -11.13 -2.98
CA THR A 26 -1.81 -10.66 -1.80
C THR A 26 -3.30 -11.01 -1.90
N ASN A 27 -4.03 -10.82 -0.80
CA ASN A 27 -5.48 -11.00 -0.78
C ASN A 27 -6.13 -10.16 -1.91
N PRO A 28 -6.80 -10.80 -2.89
CA PRO A 28 -7.37 -10.10 -4.02
C PRO A 28 -8.67 -9.36 -3.68
N LYS A 29 -9.19 -9.53 -2.45
CA LYS A 29 -10.41 -8.89 -1.94
C LYS A 29 -10.20 -8.24 -0.56
N PRO A 30 -9.36 -7.20 -0.46
CA PRO A 30 -9.06 -6.54 0.81
C PRO A 30 -10.15 -5.57 1.29
N GLU A 31 -11.25 -5.42 0.56
CA GLU A 31 -12.25 -4.37 0.81
C GLU A 31 -12.90 -4.46 2.20
N GLY A 32 -12.93 -5.66 2.78
CA GLY A 32 -13.38 -5.90 4.16
C GLY A 32 -12.60 -5.12 5.22
N HIS A 33 -11.37 -4.69 4.92
CA HIS A 33 -10.54 -3.90 5.83
C HIS A 33 -10.62 -2.40 5.58
N PHE A 34 -11.17 -1.96 4.45
CA PHE A 34 -11.08 -0.55 4.04
C PHE A 34 -11.77 0.40 5.03
N LYS A 35 -12.88 -0.04 5.63
CA LYS A 35 -13.57 0.72 6.68
C LYS A 35 -12.81 0.78 8.00
N LYS A 36 -11.91 -0.17 8.28
CA LYS A 36 -10.98 -0.07 9.42
C LYS A 36 -9.92 1.02 9.17
N LEU A 37 -9.46 1.13 7.92
CA LEU A 37 -8.45 2.10 7.51
C LEU A 37 -9.00 3.50 7.28
N PHE A 38 -10.21 3.63 6.73
CA PHE A 38 -10.90 4.90 6.48
C PHE A 38 -12.39 4.78 6.85
N PRO A 39 -12.74 4.89 8.14
CA PRO A 39 -14.14 4.76 8.60
C PRO A 39 -15.11 5.73 7.92
N ASN A 40 -14.65 6.96 7.68
CA ASN A 40 -15.44 8.07 7.14
C ASN A 40 -15.51 8.09 5.60
N ALA A 41 -14.81 7.19 4.90
CA ALA A 41 -14.89 7.14 3.44
C ALA A 41 -16.25 6.64 2.97
N VAL A 42 -16.84 7.28 1.97
CA VAL A 42 -18.13 6.87 1.37
C VAL A 42 -17.92 5.89 0.22
N ALA A 43 -16.81 6.01 -0.51
CA ALA A 43 -16.47 5.15 -1.63
C ALA A 43 -14.96 4.88 -1.71
N PHE A 44 -14.60 3.83 -2.44
CA PHE A 44 -13.22 3.45 -2.73
C PHE A 44 -13.05 3.22 -4.24
N SER A 45 -11.89 3.54 -4.79
CA SER A 45 -11.56 3.19 -6.17
C SER A 45 -11.36 1.67 -6.32
N GLY A 46 -11.31 1.19 -7.58
CA GLY A 46 -10.69 -0.09 -7.87
C GLY A 46 -9.18 -0.04 -7.64
N PHE A 47 -8.53 -1.22 -7.64
CA PHE A 47 -7.08 -1.33 -7.56
C PHE A 47 -6.41 -0.80 -8.83
N GLY A 48 -5.40 0.05 -8.69
CA GLY A 48 -4.66 0.58 -9.83
C GLY A 48 -3.67 1.68 -9.45
N GLY A 49 -3.29 2.51 -10.43
CA GLY A 49 -2.36 3.63 -10.22
C GLY A 49 -0.88 3.21 -10.13
N THR A 50 -0.01 4.21 -10.05
CA THR A 50 1.45 4.04 -9.94
C THR A 50 1.98 4.96 -8.82
N PRO A 51 2.43 4.42 -7.68
CA PRO A 51 2.49 2.99 -7.34
C PRO A 51 1.08 2.39 -7.12
N PRO A 52 0.90 1.05 -7.13
CA PRO A 52 -0.42 0.42 -7.00
C PRO A 52 -1.12 0.73 -5.67
N HIS A 53 -2.36 1.22 -5.72
CA HIS A 53 -3.15 1.63 -4.56
C HIS A 53 -4.67 1.60 -4.83
N TYR A 54 -5.43 1.82 -3.77
CA TYR A 54 -6.83 2.21 -3.77
C TYR A 54 -6.94 3.65 -3.24
N THR A 55 -7.92 4.40 -3.71
CA THR A 55 -8.21 5.76 -3.24
C THR A 55 -9.48 5.74 -2.40
N ALA A 56 -9.44 6.37 -1.22
CA ALA A 56 -10.60 6.57 -0.36
C ALA A 56 -11.23 7.95 -0.61
N TYR A 57 -12.55 8.01 -0.78
CA TYR A 57 -13.28 9.25 -1.10
C TYR A 57 -14.31 9.62 -0.04
N ALA A 58 -14.52 10.91 0.17
CA ALA A 58 -15.57 11.44 1.05
C ALA A 58 -16.98 11.41 0.44
N ALA A 59 -17.08 11.18 -0.87
CA ALA A 59 -18.32 11.04 -1.63
C ALA A 59 -18.13 10.03 -2.77
N ASP A 60 -19.20 9.56 -3.40
CA ASP A 60 -19.08 8.65 -4.56
C ASP A 60 -18.52 9.41 -5.79
N PRO A 61 -17.32 9.04 -6.29
CA PRO A 61 -16.73 9.68 -7.47
C PRO A 61 -17.53 9.48 -8.76
N LYS A 62 -18.40 8.46 -8.82
CA LYS A 62 -19.31 8.24 -9.97
C LYS A 62 -20.39 9.31 -10.05
N SER A 63 -20.84 9.82 -8.91
CA SER A 63 -21.85 10.86 -8.82
C SER A 63 -21.26 12.27 -8.71
N ASN A 64 -20.05 12.39 -8.16
CA ASN A 64 -19.32 13.64 -8.04
C ASN A 64 -17.89 13.49 -8.59
N PRO A 65 -17.61 13.96 -9.82
CA PRO A 65 -16.27 13.87 -10.41
C PRO A 65 -15.16 14.55 -9.59
N ASN A 66 -15.52 15.50 -8.72
CA ASN A 66 -14.62 16.22 -7.81
C ASN A 66 -14.74 15.72 -6.37
N ALA A 67 -15.15 14.46 -6.16
CA ALA A 67 -15.26 13.86 -4.83
C ALA A 67 -13.93 14.04 -4.06
N PRO A 68 -13.94 14.64 -2.85
CA PRO A 68 -12.72 14.85 -2.09
C PRO A 68 -12.03 13.53 -1.76
N VAL A 69 -10.73 13.45 -2.07
CA VAL A 69 -9.88 12.33 -1.65
C VAL A 69 -9.56 12.47 -0.16
N LEU A 70 -9.70 11.38 0.57
CA LEU A 70 -9.34 11.31 1.99
C LEU A 70 -7.92 10.74 2.18
N GLY A 71 -7.50 9.85 1.29
CA GLY A 71 -6.19 9.22 1.33
C GLY A 71 -6.11 7.98 0.47
N TYR A 72 -5.05 7.21 0.68
CA TYR A 72 -4.69 6.06 -0.13
C TYR A 72 -4.57 4.80 0.72
N ILE A 73 -4.95 3.66 0.17
CA ILE A 73 -4.75 2.33 0.75
C ILE A 73 -3.84 1.53 -0.18
N PHE A 74 -2.82 0.87 0.34
CA PHE A 74 -1.90 0.07 -0.48
C PHE A 74 -1.31 -1.08 0.32
N TRP A 75 -0.80 -2.08 -0.41
CA TRP A 75 -0.06 -3.20 0.16
C TRP A 75 1.41 -2.84 0.32
N THR A 76 1.99 -3.15 1.48
CA THR A 76 3.43 -2.99 1.68
C THR A 76 4.25 -3.85 0.71
N THR A 77 3.78 -5.06 0.41
CA THR A 77 4.43 -6.00 -0.52
C THR A 77 4.50 -5.48 -1.96
N ASP A 78 3.63 -4.55 -2.35
CA ASP A 78 3.68 -3.93 -3.68
C ASP A 78 4.73 -2.80 -3.75
N MET A 79 5.02 -2.17 -2.60
CA MET A 79 6.02 -1.09 -2.51
C MET A 79 7.41 -1.64 -2.25
N VAL A 80 7.51 -2.64 -1.37
CA VAL A 80 8.78 -3.20 -0.89
C VAL A 80 8.74 -4.74 -0.96
N PRO A 81 8.65 -5.33 -2.16
CA PRO A 81 8.51 -6.78 -2.34
C PRO A 81 9.69 -7.60 -1.82
N GLN A 82 10.83 -6.94 -1.55
CA GLN A 82 12.05 -7.58 -1.04
C GLN A 82 12.13 -7.61 0.50
N GLU A 83 11.20 -6.94 1.20
CA GLU A 83 11.18 -6.90 2.66
C GLU A 83 10.42 -8.11 3.21
N HIS A 84 11.17 -9.06 3.79
CA HIS A 84 10.64 -10.32 4.31
C HIS A 84 10.92 -10.45 5.81
N GLY A 85 9.97 -11.06 6.53
CA GLY A 85 10.08 -11.43 7.93
C GLY A 85 11.03 -12.61 8.15
N TYR A 86 10.79 -13.39 9.20
CA TYR A 86 11.60 -14.59 9.43
C TYR A 86 11.29 -15.70 8.43
N HIS A 87 10.00 -15.88 8.12
CA HIS A 87 9.57 -16.97 7.23
C HIS A 87 9.27 -16.47 5.81
N GLY A 88 8.70 -15.27 5.67
CA GLY A 88 8.34 -14.75 4.35
C GLY A 88 7.80 -13.33 4.38
N ALA A 89 7.16 -12.93 3.29
CA ALA A 89 6.53 -11.62 3.22
C ALA A 89 5.33 -11.52 4.17
N ILE A 90 5.25 -10.42 4.91
CA ILE A 90 4.12 -10.09 5.78
C ILE A 90 3.19 -9.16 4.98
N HIS A 91 1.95 -9.59 4.76
CA HIS A 91 0.98 -8.89 3.93
C HIS A 91 0.27 -7.83 4.77
N ILE A 92 0.67 -6.57 4.59
CA ILE A 92 0.17 -5.45 5.40
C ILE A 92 -0.52 -4.45 4.48
N LEU A 93 -1.76 -4.08 4.81
CA LEU A 93 -2.46 -2.93 4.25
C LEU A 93 -2.19 -1.71 5.11
N VAL A 94 -1.87 -0.59 4.45
CA VAL A 94 -1.68 0.70 5.12
C VAL A 94 -2.62 1.73 4.53
N GLY A 95 -3.28 2.49 5.39
CA GLY A 95 -4.02 3.69 5.01
C GLY A 95 -3.18 4.94 5.28
N LEU A 96 -2.92 5.75 4.25
CA LEU A 96 -2.14 6.99 4.32
C LEU A 96 -3.01 8.21 4.05
N ASN A 97 -3.04 9.16 4.99
CA ASN A 97 -3.73 10.43 4.84
C ASN A 97 -2.95 11.40 3.93
N LEU A 98 -3.67 12.38 3.38
CA LEU A 98 -3.08 13.39 2.49
C LEU A 98 -2.05 14.31 3.16
N ASN A 99 -2.08 14.42 4.49
CA ASN A 99 -1.10 15.18 5.27
C ASN A 99 0.17 14.39 5.61
N GLY A 100 0.30 13.15 5.13
CA GLY A 100 1.46 12.29 5.40
C GLY A 100 1.42 11.60 6.77
N THR A 101 0.26 11.44 7.40
CA THR A 101 0.11 10.58 8.58
C THR A 101 -0.56 9.26 8.24
N ILE A 102 -0.21 8.20 8.97
CA ILE A 102 -0.85 6.89 8.83
C ILE A 102 -2.22 6.94 9.49
N ASN A 103 -3.27 6.64 8.71
CA ASN A 103 -4.64 6.57 9.23
C ASN A 103 -4.92 5.23 9.93
N GLY A 104 -4.27 4.16 9.47
CA GLY A 104 -4.37 2.83 10.06
C GLY A 104 -3.49 1.82 9.34
N VAL A 105 -3.32 0.66 9.98
CA VAL A 105 -2.57 -0.50 9.49
C VAL A 105 -3.41 -1.75 9.73
N VAL A 106 -3.34 -2.71 8.83
CA VAL A 106 -3.91 -4.06 8.99
C VAL A 106 -2.89 -5.08 8.53
N VAL A 107 -2.53 -6.01 9.41
CA VAL A 107 -1.83 -7.24 9.02
C VAL A 107 -2.90 -8.22 8.54
N ASP A 108 -2.89 -8.54 7.25
CA ASP A 108 -3.92 -9.37 6.61
C ASP A 108 -3.52 -10.85 6.59
N TYR A 109 -2.24 -11.11 6.34
CA TYR A 109 -1.69 -12.46 6.30
C TYR A 109 -0.20 -12.45 6.61
N ASP A 110 0.26 -13.46 7.32
CA ASP A 110 1.66 -13.81 7.45
C ASP A 110 1.79 -15.33 7.70
N SER A 111 3.02 -15.81 7.64
CA SER A 111 3.36 -17.19 7.95
C SER A 111 4.40 -17.27 9.06
N GLU A 112 4.52 -16.25 9.91
CA GLU A 112 5.54 -16.16 10.93
C GLU A 112 5.24 -17.15 12.07
N PRO A 113 6.24 -17.91 12.55
CA PRO A 113 6.01 -18.92 13.60
C PRO A 113 5.51 -18.34 14.93
N TYR A 114 5.70 -17.03 15.12
CA TYR A 114 5.35 -16.28 16.32
C TYR A 114 4.44 -15.09 16.01
N GLY A 115 3.76 -15.09 14.86
CA GLY A 115 2.86 -14.01 14.42
C GLY A 115 1.82 -13.65 15.48
N TYR A 116 1.18 -14.68 16.07
CA TYR A 116 0.09 -14.58 17.03
C TYR A 116 0.33 -13.71 18.28
N PHE A 117 1.58 -13.46 18.67
CA PHE A 117 1.92 -12.55 19.78
C PHE A 117 2.86 -11.41 19.37
N SER A 118 3.18 -11.31 18.08
CA SER A 118 4.11 -10.29 17.57
C SER A 118 3.45 -9.32 16.60
N VAL A 119 3.11 -9.75 15.38
CA VAL A 119 2.58 -8.87 14.32
C VAL A 119 1.07 -9.00 14.11
N GLU A 120 0.47 -10.13 14.47
CA GLU A 120 -0.98 -10.35 14.36
C GLU A 120 -1.83 -9.57 15.38
N PRO A 121 -1.39 -9.34 16.64
CA PRO A 121 -2.20 -8.64 17.62
C PRO A 121 -2.57 -7.22 17.17
N PRO A 122 -3.80 -6.73 17.44
CA PRO A 122 -4.21 -5.37 17.09
C PRO A 122 -3.26 -4.30 17.63
N GLU A 123 -2.67 -4.53 18.80
CA GLU A 123 -1.74 -3.64 19.48
C GLU A 123 -0.48 -3.35 18.63
N PHE A 124 -0.06 -4.29 17.78
CA PHE A 124 1.03 -4.03 16.83
C PHE A 124 0.62 -2.97 15.81
N ALA A 125 -0.54 -3.15 15.17
CA ALA A 125 -1.04 -2.23 14.14
C ALA A 125 -1.39 -0.85 14.70
N GLU A 126 -1.92 -0.79 15.92
CA GLU A 126 -2.32 0.46 16.58
C GLU A 126 -1.15 1.42 16.82
N GLN A 127 0.06 0.89 17.04
CA GLN A 127 1.26 1.72 17.28
C GLN A 127 1.62 2.63 16.11
N PHE A 128 1.18 2.30 14.89
CA PHE A 128 1.46 3.07 13.67
C PHE A 128 0.43 4.18 13.42
N LYS A 129 -0.75 4.10 14.02
CA LYS A 129 -1.82 5.08 13.80
C LYS A 129 -1.38 6.47 14.25
N GLY A 130 -1.52 7.45 13.36
CA GLY A 130 -1.13 8.83 13.60
C GLY A 130 0.36 9.12 13.42
N LYS A 131 1.22 8.11 13.26
CA LYS A 131 2.64 8.34 12.95
C LYS A 131 2.79 9.08 11.63
N SER A 132 3.76 9.99 11.60
CA SER A 132 4.13 10.75 10.41
C SER A 132 5.11 9.97 9.55
N ILE A 133 5.09 10.16 8.24
CA ILE A 133 6.11 9.60 7.33
C ILE A 133 7.55 10.04 7.67
N PHE A 134 7.72 11.10 8.47
CA PHE A 134 9.02 11.59 8.94
C PHE A 134 9.52 10.93 10.22
N ASP A 135 8.66 10.18 10.93
CA ASP A 135 9.06 9.46 12.13
C ASP A 135 10.08 8.36 11.76
N LYS A 136 10.84 7.88 12.75
CA LYS A 136 11.91 6.90 12.51
C LYS A 136 11.41 5.46 12.40
N PHE A 137 10.32 5.12 13.11
CA PHE A 137 9.75 3.78 13.19
C PHE A 137 10.80 2.79 13.71
N GLN A 138 11.54 3.17 14.74
CA GLN A 138 12.57 2.34 15.33
C GLN A 138 11.96 1.33 16.31
N VAL A 139 12.12 0.04 16.04
CA VAL A 139 11.71 -1.01 16.98
C VAL A 139 12.54 -0.92 18.27
N GLY A 140 11.89 -1.06 19.42
CA GLY A 140 12.44 -0.83 20.76
C GLY A 140 12.48 0.63 21.18
N ALA A 141 11.99 1.56 20.35
CA ALA A 141 11.89 2.98 20.69
C ALA A 141 10.54 3.58 20.30
N ASP A 142 10.19 3.56 19.01
CA ASP A 142 8.93 4.08 18.47
C ASP A 142 7.86 3.00 18.28
N VAL A 143 8.29 1.74 18.23
CA VAL A 143 7.47 0.52 18.07
C VAL A 143 8.00 -0.53 19.04
N ASP A 144 7.12 -1.24 19.73
CA ASP A 144 7.47 -2.22 20.74
C ASP A 144 8.26 -3.38 20.15
N ALA A 145 9.33 -3.75 20.84
CA ALA A 145 10.11 -4.93 20.51
C ALA A 145 9.44 -6.18 21.14
N VAL A 146 9.38 -7.26 20.37
CA VAL A 146 8.82 -8.53 20.85
C VAL A 146 9.92 -9.59 20.93
N SER A 147 10.15 -10.09 22.14
CA SER A 147 11.15 -11.15 22.37
C SER A 147 10.81 -12.39 21.56
N ARG A 148 11.82 -13.01 20.94
CA ARG A 148 11.71 -14.17 20.02
C ARG A 148 11.09 -13.90 18.65
N ALA A 149 10.59 -12.68 18.40
CA ALA A 149 10.00 -12.29 17.10
C ALA A 149 10.69 -11.05 16.50
N SER A 150 11.94 -10.81 16.86
CA SER A 150 12.67 -9.59 16.46
C SER A 150 12.72 -9.41 14.95
N LEU A 151 12.97 -10.48 14.17
CA LEU A 151 13.07 -10.38 12.71
C LEU A 151 11.73 -9.99 12.07
N SER A 152 10.64 -10.63 12.49
CA SER A 152 9.28 -10.37 12.02
C SER A 152 8.85 -8.93 12.32
N VAL A 153 9.00 -8.48 13.56
CA VAL A 153 8.60 -7.12 13.98
C VAL A 153 9.44 -6.05 13.29
N ASN A 154 10.76 -6.27 13.18
CA ASN A 154 11.64 -5.34 12.47
C ASN A 154 11.29 -5.27 10.98
N SER A 155 11.01 -6.40 10.34
CA SER A 155 10.63 -6.43 8.92
C SER A 155 9.30 -5.73 8.68
N ALA A 156 8.24 -6.09 9.41
CA ALA A 156 6.93 -5.45 9.29
C ALA A 156 7.01 -3.93 9.51
N THR A 157 7.77 -3.49 10.51
CA THR A 157 7.99 -2.07 10.81
C THR A 157 8.71 -1.35 9.67
N ARG A 158 9.78 -1.93 9.12
CA ARG A 158 10.48 -1.38 7.94
C ARG A 158 9.56 -1.34 6.73
N ALA A 159 8.79 -2.40 6.51
CA ALA A 159 7.88 -2.50 5.38
C ALA A 159 6.84 -1.37 5.41
N ILE A 160 6.23 -1.12 6.57
CA ILE A 160 5.30 0.01 6.76
C ILE A 160 6.02 1.34 6.52
N ARG A 161 7.16 1.57 7.18
CA ARG A 161 7.91 2.84 7.08
C ARG A 161 8.31 3.18 5.64
N ASP A 162 8.88 2.22 4.93
CA ASP A 162 9.46 2.48 3.61
C ASP A 162 8.36 2.55 2.53
N SER A 163 7.30 1.75 2.66
CA SER A 163 6.13 1.83 1.78
C SER A 163 5.38 3.15 1.90
N VAL A 164 5.10 3.65 3.13
CA VAL A 164 4.39 4.94 3.30
C VAL A 164 5.19 6.10 2.71
N ARG A 165 6.52 6.06 2.84
CA ARG A 165 7.40 7.08 2.26
C ARG A 165 7.44 7.00 0.74
N MET A 166 7.42 5.79 0.16
CA MET A 166 7.35 5.61 -1.28
C MET A 166 6.05 6.17 -1.86
N VAL A 167 4.91 5.81 -1.27
CA VAL A 167 3.60 6.29 -1.69
C VAL A 167 3.48 7.79 -1.48
N ALA A 168 3.96 8.31 -0.35
CA ALA A 168 3.96 9.74 -0.07
C ALA A 168 4.70 10.55 -1.14
N ARG A 169 5.91 10.11 -1.51
CA ARG A 169 6.71 10.77 -2.55
C ARG A 169 6.04 10.76 -3.92
N ALA A 170 5.27 9.72 -4.23
CA ALA A 170 4.65 9.56 -5.53
C ALA A 170 3.30 10.30 -5.65
N LEU A 171 2.50 10.32 -4.57
CA LEU A 171 1.09 10.72 -4.63
C LEU A 171 0.74 11.97 -3.82
N LEU A 172 1.53 12.36 -2.81
CA LEU A 172 1.18 13.50 -1.97
C LEU A 172 1.74 14.81 -2.51
N ASP A 173 0.97 15.88 -2.36
CA ASP A 173 1.44 17.25 -2.59
C ASP A 173 2.50 17.60 -1.52
N PRO A 174 3.75 17.92 -1.92
CA PRO A 174 4.80 18.31 -0.98
C PRO A 174 4.42 19.49 -0.06
N ASN A 175 3.52 20.37 -0.49
CA ASN A 175 3.08 21.51 0.31
C ASN A 175 2.05 21.13 1.39
N ALA A 176 1.34 20.02 1.20
CA ALA A 176 0.35 19.52 2.14
C ALA A 176 0.97 18.72 3.30
N VAL A 177 2.17 18.19 3.09
CA VAL A 177 2.90 17.39 4.08
C VAL A 177 3.79 18.31 4.93
N LYS A 178 3.43 18.49 6.21
CA LYS A 178 4.20 19.31 7.16
C LYS A 178 5.05 18.42 8.07
N ARG A 179 6.25 18.89 8.37
CA ARG A 179 7.20 18.24 9.28
C ARG A 179 6.94 18.63 10.73
#